data_AF-A0A6M3LBK8-F1
#
_entry.id   AF-A0A6M3LBK8-F1
#
_cell.length_a   1.000
_cell.length_b   1.000
_cell.length_c   1.000
_cell.angle_alpha   90.00
_cell.angle_beta   90.00
_cell.angle_gamma   90.00
#
_symmetry.space_group_name_H-M   'P 1'
#
loop_
_entity.id
_entity.type
_entity.pdbx_description
1 polymer ?
#
loop_
_entity_poly.entity_id
_entity_poly.type
_entity_poly.pdbx_seq_one_letter_code
_entity_poly.pdbx_strand_id
1 'polypeptide(L)'
;MKRWIGLLIGALALVIVTGQIFTAQPGVVAEWDSGDLVFKDAVSKTAILTIYNSTDGVLAATLDATAFKIGGVSMSATAAQLNYLYGVTAGTAAANKAVVLNTAGNVNVFNATTLTGGAVTGGTVTTTGSLVVGSTTLSSAEVAVLDAVSAGTAVGGKAVVLNTAGNVNVFNATTLNSTAITGGTVTTSGSLVVDTTTISAAEIGVLDAVSAGTAAGGKAVVLDTAGNIDVLNATALESSSVSAGDLSSTGTATFAAGAISLAALNGISSGTLTIASGDTSNTVTLSGVNASSKIVATISELTSNAVTVRAIVKSTGSFMVHLTGDPGGSNADVDYIVIK
;
A
#
# COMPACT_ATOMS: atom_id res chain seq x y z
N MET A 1 56.99 -31.75 -78.49
CA MET A 1 57.71 -33.05 -78.58
C MET A 1 58.92 -33.01 -77.66
N LYS A 2 58.80 -33.47 -76.40
CA LYS A 2 59.95 -33.61 -75.49
C LYS A 2 60.53 -35.02 -75.68
N ARG A 3 61.82 -35.09 -76.01
CA ARG A 3 62.54 -36.31 -76.40
C ARG A 3 62.83 -37.14 -75.15
N TRP A 4 62.50 -38.43 -75.19
CA TRP A 4 62.74 -39.37 -74.10
C TRP A 4 64.09 -40.07 -74.31
N ILE A 5 64.92 -40.15 -73.26
CA ILE A 5 65.98 -41.15 -73.15
C ILE A 5 65.74 -41.85 -71.82
N GLY A 6 65.14 -43.03 -71.87
CA GLY A 6 65.15 -43.96 -70.75
C GLY A 6 66.45 -44.76 -70.81
N LEU A 7 67.42 -44.40 -69.97
CA LEU A 7 68.61 -45.21 -69.77
C LEU A 7 68.38 -46.07 -68.52
N LEU A 8 68.13 -47.36 -68.71
CA LEU A 8 68.00 -48.32 -67.63
C LEU A 8 69.42 -48.77 -67.22
N ILE A 9 69.89 -48.34 -66.04
CA ILE A 9 71.14 -48.85 -65.45
C ILE A 9 70.77 -49.52 -64.13
N GLY A 10 70.58 -50.84 -64.14
CA GLY A 10 70.13 -51.58 -62.95
C GLY A 10 68.74 -51.16 -62.47
N ALA A 11 68.29 -51.67 -61.31
CA ALA A 11 66.91 -51.59 -60.82
C ALA A 11 66.38 -50.16 -60.48
N LEU A 12 67.08 -49.08 -60.88
CA LEU A 12 66.67 -47.70 -60.67
C LEU A 12 66.31 -47.01 -62.00
N ALA A 13 65.15 -46.35 -62.04
CA ALA A 13 64.76 -45.50 -63.16
C ALA A 13 65.33 -44.09 -62.97
N LEU A 14 66.03 -43.60 -63.99
CA LEU A 14 66.61 -42.25 -64.03
C LEU A 14 65.74 -41.32 -64.88
N VAL A 15 65.27 -40.21 -64.30
CA VAL A 15 64.57 -39.16 -65.04
C VAL A 15 65.40 -37.88 -64.99
N ILE A 16 65.76 -37.38 -66.18
CA ILE A 16 66.53 -36.14 -66.35
C ILE A 16 65.59 -35.07 -66.91
N VAL A 17 65.41 -33.97 -66.19
CA VAL A 17 64.67 -32.80 -66.65
C VAL A 17 65.58 -31.59 -66.47
N THR A 18 65.92 -30.92 -67.58
CA THR A 18 66.66 -29.63 -67.64
C THR A 18 67.51 -29.32 -66.40
N GLY A 19 68.64 -30.03 -66.26
CA GLY A 19 69.65 -29.76 -65.22
C GLY A 19 69.48 -30.50 -63.89
N GLN A 20 68.40 -31.28 -63.69
CA GLN A 20 68.19 -32.07 -62.47
C GLN A 20 68.09 -33.57 -62.79
N ILE A 21 68.69 -34.38 -61.91
CA ILE A 21 68.69 -35.85 -61.98
C ILE A 21 67.82 -36.37 -60.85
N PHE A 22 66.75 -37.08 -61.19
CA PHE A 22 65.91 -37.79 -60.23
C PHE A 22 66.19 -39.28 -60.32
N THR A 23 66.51 -39.90 -59.18
CA THR A 23 66.66 -41.35 -59.05
C THR A 23 65.43 -41.90 -58.34
N ALA A 24 64.69 -42.78 -59.00
CA ALA A 24 63.58 -43.49 -58.39
C ALA A 24 64.08 -44.81 -57.80
N GLN A 25 63.70 -45.11 -56.55
CA GLN A 25 63.91 -46.43 -55.97
C GLN A 25 63.14 -47.50 -56.75
N PRO A 26 63.56 -48.78 -56.68
CA PRO A 26 62.82 -49.89 -57.28
C PRO A 26 61.34 -49.86 -56.82
N GLY A 27 60.42 -49.92 -57.77
CA GLY A 27 58.98 -49.86 -57.47
C GLY A 27 58.37 -48.46 -57.49
N VAL A 28 59.09 -47.41 -57.89
CA VAL A 28 58.53 -46.08 -58.15
C VAL A 28 58.67 -45.72 -59.63
N VAL A 29 57.58 -45.24 -60.24
CA VAL A 29 57.57 -44.71 -61.61
C VAL A 29 57.39 -43.21 -61.54
N ALA A 30 58.30 -42.47 -62.17
CA ALA A 30 58.15 -41.03 -62.36
C ALA A 30 57.60 -40.77 -63.77
N GLU A 31 56.45 -40.12 -63.86
CA GLU A 31 55.81 -39.76 -65.13
C GLU A 31 55.41 -38.29 -65.15
N TRP A 32 55.41 -37.68 -66.32
CA TRP A 32 54.82 -36.36 -66.51
C TRP A 32 53.34 -36.52 -66.75
N ASP A 33 52.51 -36.06 -65.83
CA ASP A 33 51.05 -36.01 -65.97
C ASP A 33 50.61 -34.55 -66.00
N SER A 34 49.94 -34.15 -67.09
CA SER A 34 49.29 -32.85 -67.24
C SER A 34 50.15 -31.61 -66.93
N GLY A 35 51.47 -31.71 -67.05
CA GLY A 35 52.40 -30.60 -66.80
C GLY A 35 53.14 -30.66 -65.46
N ASP A 36 52.93 -31.71 -64.67
CA ASP A 36 53.63 -31.95 -63.41
C ASP A 36 54.42 -33.27 -63.46
N LEU A 37 55.57 -33.32 -62.78
CA LEU A 37 56.31 -34.56 -62.55
C LEU A 37 55.66 -35.30 -61.36
N VAL A 38 55.03 -36.42 -61.63
CA VAL A 38 54.31 -37.24 -60.65
C VAL A 38 55.09 -38.51 -60.38
N PHE A 39 55.38 -38.76 -59.10
CA PHE A 39 55.93 -40.03 -58.64
C PHE A 39 54.79 -40.94 -58.20
N LYS A 40 54.75 -42.15 -58.77
CA LYS A 40 53.72 -43.16 -58.49
C LYS A 40 54.36 -44.42 -57.98
N ASP A 41 53.66 -45.12 -57.11
CA ASP A 41 53.97 -46.52 -56.85
C ASP A 41 53.77 -47.33 -58.15
N ALA A 42 54.75 -48.18 -58.46
CA ALA A 42 54.80 -48.94 -59.69
C ALA A 42 53.66 -49.94 -59.81
N VAL A 43 53.11 -50.38 -58.67
CA VAL A 43 52.04 -51.38 -58.58
C VAL A 43 50.65 -50.72 -58.57
N SER A 44 50.44 -49.73 -57.71
CA SER A 44 49.14 -49.14 -57.40
C SER A 44 48.77 -47.96 -58.32
N LYS A 45 49.76 -47.35 -58.99
CA LYS A 45 49.61 -46.15 -59.83
C LYS A 45 48.99 -44.93 -59.12
N THR A 46 48.86 -44.97 -57.81
CA THR A 46 48.49 -43.82 -56.97
C THR A 46 49.66 -42.85 -56.89
N ALA A 47 49.40 -41.55 -57.05
CA ALA A 47 50.40 -40.50 -56.86
C ALA A 47 50.84 -40.51 -55.40
N ILE A 48 52.10 -40.84 -55.14
CA ILE A 48 52.69 -40.76 -53.79
C ILE A 48 53.64 -39.59 -53.82
N LEU A 49 53.28 -38.48 -53.17
CA LEU A 49 54.26 -37.47 -52.80
C LEU A 49 55.17 -38.09 -51.74
N THR A 50 56.32 -38.58 -52.15
CA THR A 50 57.33 -39.13 -51.23
C THR A 50 58.54 -38.18 -51.17
N ILE A 51 58.59 -37.32 -50.15
CA ILE A 51 59.76 -36.47 -49.86
C ILE A 51 60.63 -37.18 -48.81
N TYR A 52 61.85 -37.58 -49.18
CA TYR A 52 62.91 -37.96 -48.23
C TYR A 52 64.13 -37.07 -48.48
N ASN A 53 64.70 -36.48 -47.43
CA ASN A 53 66.08 -36.00 -47.45
C ASN A 53 66.96 -37.05 -46.76
N SER A 54 68.17 -37.23 -47.29
CA SER A 54 69.14 -38.24 -46.88
C SER A 54 69.37 -38.29 -45.37
N THR A 55 69.37 -39.52 -44.87
CA THR A 55 69.99 -40.05 -43.65
C THR A 55 69.44 -39.78 -42.25
N ASP A 56 68.61 -38.77 -41.95
CA ASP A 56 68.11 -38.61 -40.55
C ASP A 56 66.67 -38.09 -40.35
N GLY A 57 65.78 -38.21 -41.34
CA GLY A 57 64.33 -37.99 -41.14
C GLY A 57 63.92 -36.53 -40.97
N VAL A 58 62.96 -36.11 -41.79
CA VAL A 58 62.35 -34.76 -41.84
C VAL A 58 63.29 -33.66 -42.36
N LEU A 59 62.81 -33.01 -43.42
CA LEU A 59 63.42 -31.87 -44.09
C LEU A 59 63.56 -30.70 -43.10
N ALA A 60 64.77 -30.45 -42.59
CA ALA A 60 65.16 -29.17 -42.00
C ALA A 60 65.41 -28.11 -43.10
N ALA A 61 64.50 -28.02 -44.07
CA ALA A 61 64.47 -26.94 -45.05
C ALA A 61 63.00 -26.60 -45.29
N THR A 62 62.68 -25.32 -45.08
CA THR A 62 61.39 -24.69 -45.28
C THR A 62 60.63 -25.27 -46.49
N LEU A 63 59.38 -25.68 -46.29
CA LEU A 63 58.45 -25.93 -47.39
C LEU A 63 57.93 -24.57 -47.88
N ASP A 64 58.53 -24.05 -48.95
CA ASP A 64 58.03 -22.86 -49.64
C ASP A 64 57.09 -23.30 -50.78
N ALA A 65 55.79 -23.37 -50.46
CA ALA A 65 54.75 -23.76 -51.39
C ALA A 65 53.80 -22.57 -51.61
N THR A 66 53.48 -22.28 -52.87
CA THR A 66 52.49 -21.25 -53.23
C THR A 66 51.08 -21.63 -52.77
N ALA A 67 50.80 -22.91 -52.53
CA ALA A 67 49.59 -23.41 -51.89
C ALA A 67 49.86 -24.73 -51.13
N PHE A 68 49.50 -24.79 -49.84
CA PHE A 68 49.47 -26.01 -49.05
C PHE A 68 48.03 -26.50 -48.90
N LYS A 69 47.72 -27.76 -49.26
CA LYS A 69 46.36 -28.32 -49.20
C LYS A 69 46.31 -29.53 -48.25
N ILE A 70 45.34 -29.58 -47.34
CA ILE A 70 45.02 -30.77 -46.53
C ILE A 70 43.66 -31.31 -46.99
N GLY A 71 43.60 -32.58 -47.39
CA GLY A 71 42.35 -33.18 -47.89
C GLY A 71 41.79 -32.47 -49.14
N GLY A 72 42.66 -31.87 -49.96
CA GLY A 72 42.28 -31.10 -51.15
C GLY A 72 41.87 -29.64 -50.89
N VAL A 73 41.77 -29.21 -49.64
CA VAL A 73 41.39 -27.84 -49.25
C VAL A 73 42.65 -26.99 -49.01
N SER A 74 42.74 -25.84 -49.67
CA SER A 74 43.85 -24.89 -49.48
C SER A 74 43.84 -24.28 -48.08
N MET A 75 44.98 -24.35 -47.39
CA MET A 75 45.23 -23.64 -46.15
C MET A 75 45.52 -22.16 -46.46
N SER A 76 44.60 -21.27 -46.11
CA SER A 76 44.71 -19.81 -46.33
C SER A 76 45.21 -19.03 -45.11
N ALA A 77 45.40 -19.70 -43.96
CA ALA A 77 45.88 -19.07 -42.73
C ALA A 77 47.38 -18.77 -42.80
N THR A 78 47.78 -17.60 -42.31
CA THR A 78 49.19 -17.26 -42.06
C THR A 78 49.79 -18.13 -40.96
N ALA A 79 51.11 -18.25 -40.92
CA ALA A 79 51.82 -18.97 -39.85
C ALA A 79 51.45 -18.43 -38.45
N ALA A 80 51.28 -17.10 -38.31
CA ALA A 80 50.84 -16.48 -37.06
C ALA A 80 49.43 -16.94 -36.64
N GLN A 81 48.50 -17.03 -37.59
CA GLN A 81 47.13 -17.49 -37.32
C GLN A 81 47.07 -18.97 -36.92
N LEU A 82 47.89 -19.84 -37.56
CA LEU A 82 47.98 -21.25 -37.19
C LEU A 82 48.60 -21.43 -35.79
N ASN A 83 49.60 -20.62 -35.46
CA ASN A 83 50.27 -20.65 -34.16
C ASN A 83 49.34 -20.26 -33.00
N TYR A 84 48.28 -19.49 -33.22
CA TYR A 84 47.25 -19.26 -32.20
C TYR A 84 46.48 -20.52 -31.81
N LEU A 85 46.38 -21.51 -32.70
CA LEU A 85 45.64 -22.75 -32.45
C LEU A 85 46.51 -23.85 -31.82
N TYR A 86 47.84 -23.71 -31.87
CA TYR A 86 48.77 -24.67 -31.29
C TYR A 86 48.60 -24.78 -29.76
N GLY A 87 48.27 -25.99 -29.30
CA GLY A 87 48.05 -26.31 -27.89
C GLY A 87 46.71 -25.82 -27.32
N VAL A 88 45.77 -25.35 -28.16
CA VAL A 88 44.41 -25.01 -27.73
C VAL A 88 43.57 -26.29 -27.64
N THR A 89 42.98 -26.55 -26.47
CA THR A 89 42.06 -27.68 -26.27
C THR A 89 40.62 -27.23 -26.58
N ALA A 90 39.84 -28.05 -27.29
CA ALA A 90 38.44 -27.74 -27.59
C ALA A 90 37.62 -27.49 -26.31
N GLY A 91 36.74 -26.48 -26.35
CA GLY A 91 35.97 -26.04 -25.19
C GLY A 91 36.76 -25.20 -24.18
N THR A 92 38.05 -24.92 -24.42
CA THR A 92 38.90 -24.07 -23.56
C THR A 92 39.29 -22.78 -24.26
N ALA A 93 39.13 -21.65 -23.57
CA ALA A 93 39.70 -20.37 -23.97
C ALA A 93 41.18 -20.34 -23.56
N ALA A 94 42.09 -20.26 -24.54
CA ALA A 94 43.51 -20.09 -24.27
C ALA A 94 43.86 -18.59 -24.29
N ALA A 95 44.44 -18.09 -23.20
CA ALA A 95 44.81 -16.69 -23.08
C ALA A 95 45.74 -16.24 -24.24
N ASN A 96 45.43 -15.09 -24.84
CA ASN A 96 46.16 -14.50 -25.97
C ASN A 96 46.29 -15.40 -27.22
N LYS A 97 45.42 -16.40 -27.33
CA LYS A 97 45.40 -17.37 -28.44
C LYS A 97 44.00 -17.39 -29.06
N ALA A 98 43.30 -18.52 -28.98
CA ALA A 98 42.00 -18.73 -29.57
C ALA A 98 40.98 -19.25 -28.55
N VAL A 99 39.71 -19.00 -28.83
CA VAL A 99 38.57 -19.65 -28.18
C VAL A 99 37.95 -20.58 -29.20
N VAL A 100 37.92 -21.88 -28.89
CA VAL A 100 37.32 -22.89 -29.77
C VAL A 100 36.12 -23.49 -29.06
N LEU A 101 34.95 -23.41 -29.70
CA LEU A 101 33.72 -23.99 -29.18
C LEU A 101 33.84 -25.52 -29.10
N ASN A 102 33.23 -26.13 -28.08
CA ASN A 102 33.05 -27.58 -28.05
C ASN A 102 31.97 -28.03 -29.06
N THR A 103 31.71 -29.33 -29.15
CA THR A 103 30.70 -29.91 -30.05
C THR A 103 29.27 -29.44 -29.79
N ALA A 104 28.98 -28.92 -28.59
CA ALA A 104 27.70 -28.31 -28.22
C ALA A 104 27.67 -26.78 -28.41
N GLY A 105 28.72 -26.20 -29.02
CA GLY A 105 28.83 -24.75 -29.21
C GLY A 105 29.18 -23.98 -27.95
N ASN A 106 29.64 -24.64 -26.87
CA ASN A 106 29.94 -23.99 -25.60
C ASN A 106 31.43 -23.68 -25.43
N VAL A 107 31.73 -22.65 -24.63
CA VAL A 107 33.07 -22.33 -24.13
C VAL A 107 33.06 -22.59 -22.62
N ASN A 108 33.85 -23.55 -22.16
CA ASN A 108 33.82 -24.03 -20.78
C ASN A 108 34.71 -23.21 -19.81
N VAL A 109 35.36 -22.14 -20.31
CA VAL A 109 36.54 -21.53 -19.65
C VAL A 109 36.49 -20.01 -19.60
N PHE A 110 35.31 -19.41 -19.42
CA PHE A 110 35.30 -18.15 -18.67
C PHE A 110 35.37 -18.50 -17.18
N ASN A 111 36.53 -18.94 -16.69
CA ASN A 111 36.89 -18.70 -15.28
C ASN A 111 37.22 -17.21 -15.08
N ALA A 112 36.45 -16.35 -15.76
CA ALA A 112 36.57 -14.92 -15.66
C ALA A 112 35.65 -14.54 -14.51
N THR A 113 36.27 -14.14 -13.42
CA THR A 113 35.62 -13.40 -12.34
C THR A 113 34.93 -12.12 -12.86
N THR A 114 35.13 -11.74 -14.13
CA THR A 114 34.52 -10.57 -14.75
C THR A 114 34.32 -10.74 -16.28
N LEU A 115 33.07 -10.74 -16.75
CA LEU A 115 32.73 -10.43 -18.15
C LEU A 115 32.49 -8.91 -18.25
N THR A 116 33.42 -8.17 -18.84
CA THR A 116 33.30 -6.70 -18.98
C THR A 116 32.72 -6.31 -20.35
N GLY A 117 31.71 -5.42 -20.34
CA GLY A 117 31.25 -4.67 -21.51
C GLY A 117 30.43 -5.49 -22.52
N GLY A 118 29.09 -5.37 -22.48
CA GLY A 118 28.18 -5.76 -23.57
C GLY A 118 28.22 -7.23 -24.04
N ALA A 119 29.01 -8.10 -23.39
CA ALA A 119 29.20 -9.48 -23.85
C ALA A 119 27.89 -10.30 -23.88
N VAL A 120 26.90 -9.92 -23.07
CA VAL A 120 25.53 -10.43 -23.13
C VAL A 120 24.63 -9.34 -23.69
N THR A 121 24.60 -9.20 -25.02
CA THR A 121 23.64 -8.31 -25.70
C THR A 121 22.48 -9.17 -26.24
N GLY A 122 21.29 -9.02 -25.66
CA GLY A 122 20.05 -9.63 -26.19
C GLY A 122 19.73 -11.08 -25.75
N GLY A 123 20.39 -11.61 -24.72
CA GLY A 123 20.14 -12.97 -24.20
C GLY A 123 19.74 -13.01 -22.72
N THR A 124 19.15 -14.13 -22.28
CA THR A 124 18.84 -14.40 -20.87
C THR A 124 20.09 -14.85 -20.11
N VAL A 125 20.33 -14.29 -18.92
CA VAL A 125 21.37 -14.77 -17.99
C VAL A 125 20.74 -15.78 -17.05
N THR A 126 21.17 -17.03 -17.11
CA THR A 126 20.76 -18.08 -16.15
C THR A 126 21.87 -18.23 -15.11
N THR A 127 21.58 -17.92 -13.85
CA THR A 127 22.51 -18.14 -12.73
C THR A 127 22.11 -19.41 -11.98
N THR A 128 23.03 -20.36 -11.85
CA THR A 128 22.82 -21.57 -11.00
C THR A 128 23.11 -21.31 -9.52
N GLY A 129 23.43 -20.06 -9.15
CA GLY A 129 23.72 -19.60 -7.80
C GLY A 129 23.28 -18.15 -7.59
N SER A 130 23.98 -17.42 -6.73
CA SER A 130 23.66 -16.01 -6.44
C SER A 130 24.08 -15.07 -7.58
N LEU A 131 23.30 -14.01 -7.79
CA LEU A 131 23.65 -12.87 -8.65
C LEU A 131 24.32 -11.79 -7.78
N VAL A 132 25.55 -11.38 -8.12
CA VAL A 132 26.23 -10.28 -7.43
C VAL A 132 26.09 -9.00 -8.27
N VAL A 133 25.49 -7.96 -7.69
CA VAL A 133 25.34 -6.64 -8.31
C VAL A 133 26.13 -5.63 -7.48
N GLY A 134 27.30 -5.21 -7.98
CA GLY A 134 28.24 -4.41 -7.22
C GLY A 134 28.79 -5.20 -6.02
N SER A 135 28.53 -4.75 -4.80
CA SER A 135 28.87 -5.46 -3.56
C SER A 135 27.73 -6.30 -2.98
N THR A 136 26.51 -6.20 -3.54
CA THR A 136 25.34 -6.90 -3.02
C THR A 136 25.23 -8.28 -3.67
N THR A 137 25.11 -9.32 -2.85
CA THR A 137 24.85 -10.70 -3.31
C THR A 137 23.36 -11.01 -3.15
N LEU A 138 22.69 -11.35 -4.24
CA LEU A 138 21.29 -11.79 -4.27
C LEU A 138 21.24 -13.30 -4.47
N SER A 139 20.74 -14.04 -3.49
CA SER A 139 20.50 -15.49 -3.64
C SER A 139 19.40 -15.76 -4.66
N SER A 140 19.34 -17.01 -5.15
CA SER A 140 18.25 -17.45 -6.04
C SER A 140 16.87 -17.32 -5.39
N ALA A 141 16.76 -17.50 -4.08
CA ALA A 141 15.52 -17.31 -3.33
C ALA A 141 15.09 -15.84 -3.29
N GLU A 142 16.04 -14.92 -3.10
CA GLU A 142 15.77 -13.47 -3.13
C GLU A 142 15.39 -13.00 -4.53
N VAL A 143 16.01 -13.52 -5.60
CA VAL A 143 15.60 -13.18 -6.97
C VAL A 143 14.21 -13.76 -7.29
N ALA A 144 13.87 -14.95 -6.80
CA ALA A 144 12.59 -15.61 -7.04
C ALA A 144 11.38 -14.87 -6.44
N VAL A 145 11.59 -14.06 -5.39
CA VAL A 145 10.52 -13.21 -4.84
C VAL A 145 10.28 -11.93 -5.66
N LEU A 146 11.16 -11.59 -6.62
CA LEU A 146 10.91 -10.51 -7.59
C LEU A 146 10.29 -11.01 -8.90
N ASP A 147 10.28 -12.32 -9.14
CA ASP A 147 9.69 -12.90 -10.35
C ASP A 147 8.18 -12.59 -10.43
N ALA A 148 7.76 -12.04 -11.58
CA ALA A 148 6.42 -11.54 -11.90
C ALA A 148 5.91 -10.35 -11.05
N VAL A 149 6.78 -9.68 -10.27
CA VAL A 149 6.40 -8.47 -9.53
C VAL A 149 6.45 -7.25 -10.45
N SER A 150 5.33 -6.53 -10.57
CA SER A 150 5.25 -5.24 -11.28
C SER A 150 5.19 -4.07 -10.28
N ALA A 151 5.60 -2.88 -10.73
CA ALA A 151 5.57 -1.68 -9.88
C ALA A 151 4.14 -1.37 -9.42
N GLY A 152 3.98 -1.10 -8.12
CA GLY A 152 2.69 -0.83 -7.51
C GLY A 152 1.86 -2.07 -7.17
N THR A 153 2.31 -3.29 -7.46
CA THR A 153 1.59 -4.53 -7.14
C THR A 153 2.25 -5.23 -5.94
N ALA A 154 1.45 -5.69 -4.97
CA ALA A 154 1.91 -6.71 -4.04
C ALA A 154 1.58 -8.09 -4.58
N VAL A 155 2.57 -8.98 -4.60
CA VAL A 155 2.34 -10.38 -4.91
C VAL A 155 2.46 -11.18 -3.61
N GLY A 156 1.40 -11.90 -3.25
CA GLY A 156 1.33 -12.67 -2.00
C GLY A 156 2.49 -13.66 -1.86
N GLY A 157 3.17 -13.64 -0.71
CA GLY A 157 4.33 -14.51 -0.43
C GLY A 157 5.62 -14.14 -1.18
N LYS A 158 5.65 -12.99 -1.86
CA LYS A 158 6.79 -12.50 -2.64
C LYS A 158 7.24 -11.11 -2.15
N ALA A 159 7.09 -10.07 -2.97
CA ALA A 159 7.54 -8.72 -2.67
C ALA A 159 6.43 -7.67 -2.82
N VAL A 160 6.65 -6.52 -2.20
CA VAL A 160 5.86 -5.30 -2.33
C VAL A 160 6.80 -4.21 -2.87
N VAL A 161 6.52 -3.67 -4.05
CA VAL A 161 7.35 -2.62 -4.67
C VAL A 161 6.58 -1.30 -4.67
N LEU A 162 7.19 -0.28 -4.06
CA LEU A 162 6.64 1.08 -4.05
C LEU A 162 6.61 1.64 -5.48
N ASN A 163 5.57 2.41 -5.81
CA ASN A 163 5.55 3.19 -7.05
C ASN A 163 6.47 4.44 -6.94
N THR A 164 6.57 5.22 -8.01
CA THR A 164 7.42 6.43 -8.06
C THR A 164 7.04 7.52 -7.06
N ALA A 165 5.81 7.51 -6.54
CA ALA A 165 5.34 8.39 -5.48
C ALA A 165 5.55 7.80 -4.06
N GLY A 166 6.28 6.68 -3.95
CA GLY A 166 6.50 5.98 -2.70
C GLY A 166 5.25 5.27 -2.15
N ASN A 167 4.20 5.12 -2.97
CA ASN A 167 2.97 4.48 -2.54
C ASN A 167 2.99 2.99 -2.87
N VAL A 168 2.36 2.21 -2.01
CA VAL A 168 2.07 0.80 -2.23
C VAL A 168 0.61 0.75 -2.67
N ASN A 169 0.32 0.40 -3.93
CA ASN A 169 -1.06 0.27 -4.42
C ASN A 169 -1.63 -1.11 -4.02
N VAL A 170 -1.54 -1.39 -2.73
CA VAL A 170 -2.24 -2.46 -2.04
C VAL A 170 -3.32 -1.66 -1.34
N PHE A 171 -4.58 -1.69 -1.73
CA PHE A 171 -5.52 -2.71 -1.29
C PHE A 171 -6.67 -2.80 -2.30
N ASN A 172 -6.63 -3.81 -3.18
CA ASN A 172 -7.86 -4.58 -3.46
C ASN A 172 -8.01 -5.72 -2.43
N ALA A 173 -7.39 -5.58 -1.24
CA ALA A 173 -7.68 -6.47 -0.14
C ALA A 173 -8.86 -5.87 0.60
N THR A 174 -9.93 -6.64 0.69
CA THR A 174 -11.10 -6.40 1.54
C THR A 174 -10.76 -6.32 3.03
N THR A 175 -9.48 -6.43 3.44
CA THR A 175 -9.07 -6.39 4.85
C THR A 175 -7.59 -6.00 5.02
N LEU A 176 -7.31 -4.90 5.73
CA LEU A 176 -6.03 -4.67 6.40
C LEU A 176 -6.13 -5.30 7.79
N ASN A 177 -5.21 -6.18 8.18
CA ASN A 177 -5.19 -6.65 9.57
C ASN A 177 -4.73 -5.51 10.51
N SER A 178 -5.41 -5.37 11.65
CA SER A 178 -5.32 -4.20 12.53
C SER A 178 -3.96 -4.02 13.24
N THR A 179 -3.08 -5.03 13.21
CA THR A 179 -1.72 -4.93 13.73
C THR A 179 -0.83 -3.93 12.98
N ALA A 180 -1.17 -3.56 11.74
CA ALA A 180 -0.43 -2.57 10.97
C ALA A 180 -0.81 -1.11 11.32
N ILE A 181 -1.97 -0.88 11.92
CA ILE A 181 -2.47 0.46 12.31
C ILE A 181 -2.53 0.55 13.84
N THR A 182 -1.40 0.31 14.51
CA THR A 182 -1.28 0.56 15.96
C THR A 182 -0.53 1.87 16.18
N GLY A 183 -1.24 2.92 16.61
CA GLY A 183 -0.64 4.19 17.05
C GLY A 183 -0.51 5.30 15.99
N GLY A 184 -1.06 5.13 14.79
CA GLY A 184 -1.09 6.15 13.73
C GLY A 184 -2.47 6.78 13.50
N THR A 185 -2.50 7.93 12.82
CA THR A 185 -3.75 8.55 12.34
C THR A 185 -4.21 7.90 11.03
N VAL A 186 -5.53 7.78 10.84
CA VAL A 186 -6.13 7.38 9.56
C VAL A 186 -6.66 8.64 8.88
N THR A 187 -5.99 9.07 7.80
CA THR A 187 -6.45 10.22 7.00
C THR A 187 -7.26 9.71 5.81
N THR A 188 -8.57 9.95 5.80
CA THR A 188 -9.43 9.68 4.65
C THR A 188 -9.58 10.96 3.82
N SER A 189 -9.22 10.93 2.53
CA SER A 189 -9.44 12.06 1.59
C SER A 189 -10.88 12.12 1.05
N GLY A 190 -11.80 11.35 1.61
CA GLY A 190 -13.19 11.22 1.17
C GLY A 190 -14.07 10.66 2.27
N SER A 191 -14.68 9.49 2.05
CA SER A 191 -15.54 8.84 3.03
C SER A 191 -14.83 7.68 3.73
N LEU A 192 -15.15 7.45 5.00
CA LEU A 192 -14.86 6.21 5.72
C LEU A 192 -16.04 5.25 5.53
N VAL A 193 -15.81 4.10 4.90
CA VAL A 193 -16.85 3.06 4.79
C VAL A 193 -16.64 2.04 5.90
N VAL A 194 -17.65 1.86 6.75
CA VAL A 194 -17.69 0.85 7.82
C VAL A 194 -18.79 -0.15 7.45
N ASP A 195 -18.37 -1.32 6.99
CA ASP A 195 -19.26 -2.34 6.40
C ASP A 195 -20.07 -1.78 5.22
N THR A 196 -21.40 -1.65 5.35
CA THR A 196 -22.26 -1.01 4.33
C THR A 196 -22.47 0.49 4.56
N THR A 197 -22.03 1.03 5.70
CA THR A 197 -22.27 2.42 6.07
C THR A 197 -21.16 3.30 5.52
N THR A 198 -21.52 4.29 4.71
CA THR A 198 -20.56 5.32 4.26
C THR A 198 -20.67 6.54 5.15
N ILE A 199 -19.58 6.91 5.81
CA ILE A 199 -19.44 8.13 6.61
C ILE A 199 -18.60 9.12 5.80
N SER A 200 -19.22 10.15 5.26
CA SER A 200 -18.56 11.18 4.47
C SER A 200 -17.61 12.04 5.30
N ALA A 201 -16.69 12.74 4.64
CA ALA A 201 -15.84 13.76 5.30
C ALA A 201 -16.66 14.84 6.03
N ALA A 202 -17.85 15.19 5.51
CA ALA A 202 -18.73 16.15 6.16
C ALA A 202 -19.31 15.58 7.48
N GLU A 203 -19.70 14.31 7.49
CA GLU A 203 -20.20 13.62 8.68
C GLU A 203 -19.09 13.38 9.72
N ILE A 204 -17.86 13.07 9.31
CA ILE A 204 -16.72 13.02 10.23
C ILE A 204 -16.43 14.44 10.77
N GLY A 205 -16.53 15.45 9.90
CA GLY A 205 -16.33 16.84 10.26
C GLY A 205 -17.30 17.37 11.31
N VAL A 206 -18.47 16.76 11.53
CA VAL A 206 -19.36 17.16 12.63
C VAL A 206 -18.90 16.66 14.01
N LEU A 207 -17.96 15.71 14.07
CA LEU A 207 -17.31 15.28 15.31
C LEU A 207 -15.99 16.02 15.58
N ASP A 208 -15.43 16.68 14.55
CA ASP A 208 -14.18 17.42 14.71
C ASP A 208 -14.32 18.56 15.73
N ALA A 209 -13.32 18.67 16.62
CA ALA A 209 -13.24 19.60 17.74
C ALA A 209 -14.40 19.53 18.76
N VAL A 210 -15.25 18.50 18.72
CA VAL A 210 -16.28 18.30 19.75
C VAL A 210 -15.62 17.80 21.03
N SER A 211 -15.79 18.54 22.12
CA SER A 211 -15.38 18.14 23.47
C SER A 211 -16.60 17.65 24.25
N ALA A 212 -16.47 16.53 24.96
CA ALA A 212 -17.54 15.99 25.79
C ALA A 212 -18.02 17.05 26.80
N GLY A 213 -19.34 17.22 26.93
CA GLY A 213 -19.97 18.21 27.81
C GLY A 213 -20.20 19.60 27.21
N THR A 214 -19.64 19.91 26.04
CA THR A 214 -19.84 21.21 25.38
C THR A 214 -20.60 21.06 24.07
N ALA A 215 -21.69 21.81 23.87
CA ALA A 215 -22.35 21.87 22.58
C ALA A 215 -21.55 22.79 21.63
N ALA A 216 -21.11 22.26 20.49
CA ALA A 216 -20.50 23.05 19.43
C ALA A 216 -21.52 23.33 18.31
N GLY A 217 -21.63 24.58 17.88
CA GLY A 217 -22.61 24.99 16.86
C GLY A 217 -22.38 24.29 15.52
N GLY A 218 -23.44 23.68 14.97
CA GLY A 218 -23.36 22.94 13.70
C GLY A 218 -22.60 21.61 13.78
N LYS A 219 -22.37 21.09 14.98
CA LYS A 219 -21.63 19.85 15.27
C LYS A 219 -22.48 18.90 16.13
N ALA A 220 -21.96 17.70 16.38
CA ALA A 220 -22.58 16.77 17.32
C ALA A 220 -22.54 17.31 18.76
N VAL A 221 -23.55 16.94 19.57
CA VAL A 221 -23.56 17.16 21.02
C VAL A 221 -23.20 15.83 21.69
N VAL A 222 -22.15 15.84 22.50
CA VAL A 222 -21.67 14.65 23.21
C VAL A 222 -21.74 14.93 24.71
N LEU A 223 -22.40 14.04 25.44
CA LEU A 223 -22.49 14.14 26.90
C LEU A 223 -21.11 14.00 27.54
N ASP A 224 -20.88 14.69 28.66
CA ASP A 224 -19.70 14.41 29.48
C ASP A 224 -19.79 13.04 30.18
N THR A 225 -18.76 12.68 30.93
CA THR A 225 -18.70 11.41 31.67
C THR A 225 -19.77 11.24 32.74
N ALA A 226 -20.40 12.34 33.18
CA ALA A 226 -21.50 12.35 34.14
C ALA A 226 -22.87 12.49 33.46
N GLY A 227 -22.93 12.51 32.11
CA GLY A 227 -24.16 12.63 31.35
C GLY A 227 -24.64 14.07 31.14
N ASN A 228 -23.81 15.08 31.43
CA ASN A 228 -24.21 16.49 31.38
C ASN A 228 -23.84 17.18 30.06
N ILE A 229 -24.47 18.33 29.83
CA ILE A 229 -24.15 19.33 28.80
C ILE A 229 -24.11 20.70 29.49
N ASP A 230 -22.96 21.36 29.46
CA ASP A 230 -22.67 22.55 30.28
C ASP A 230 -23.20 23.85 29.65
N VAL A 231 -23.10 23.95 28.32
CA VAL A 231 -23.54 25.13 27.56
C VAL A 231 -24.28 24.68 26.31
N LEU A 232 -25.57 24.41 26.46
CA LEU A 232 -26.48 24.29 25.32
C LEU A 232 -27.21 25.63 25.13
N ASN A 233 -26.79 26.40 24.14
CA ASN A 233 -27.52 27.62 23.74
C ASN A 233 -28.76 27.23 22.91
N ALA A 234 -29.76 26.65 23.58
CA ALA A 234 -31.03 26.31 22.97
C ALA A 234 -31.97 27.53 23.01
N THR A 235 -32.20 28.15 21.87
CA THR A 235 -33.18 29.24 21.72
C THR A 235 -34.62 28.72 21.72
N ALA A 236 -34.83 27.47 21.33
CA ALA A 236 -36.08 26.74 21.46
C ALA A 236 -35.77 25.27 21.77
N LEU A 237 -36.24 24.80 22.93
CA LEU A 237 -36.27 23.38 23.25
C LEU A 237 -37.70 22.89 22.96
N GLU A 238 -37.91 22.35 21.76
CA GLU A 238 -39.19 21.70 21.42
C GLU A 238 -39.28 20.35 22.13
N SER A 239 -39.68 20.41 23.40
CA SER A 239 -39.92 19.24 24.23
C SER A 239 -41.38 19.22 24.69
N SER A 240 -41.97 18.03 24.76
CA SER A 240 -43.31 17.87 25.35
C SER A 240 -43.30 18.13 26.87
N SER A 241 -42.14 17.95 27.52
CA SER A 241 -41.90 18.31 28.92
C SER A 241 -40.40 18.39 29.19
N VAL A 242 -39.99 19.29 30.10
CA VAL A 242 -38.65 19.31 30.69
C VAL A 242 -38.76 18.74 32.09
N SER A 243 -38.32 17.50 32.29
CA SER A 243 -38.19 16.90 33.63
C SER A 243 -36.82 17.27 34.19
N ALA A 244 -36.72 18.45 34.78
CA ALA A 244 -35.55 18.88 35.54
C ALA A 244 -35.85 18.71 37.04
N GLY A 245 -34.83 18.33 37.83
CA GLY A 245 -34.95 18.38 39.29
C GLY A 245 -35.23 19.83 39.74
N ASP A 246 -34.35 20.73 39.33
CA ASP A 246 -34.52 22.18 39.47
C ASP A 246 -34.46 22.84 38.09
N LEU A 247 -35.44 23.70 37.80
CA LEU A 247 -35.38 24.60 36.65
C LEU A 247 -35.04 26.02 37.16
N SER A 248 -33.79 26.43 36.98
CA SER A 248 -33.30 27.75 37.38
C SER A 248 -33.16 28.66 36.17
N SER A 249 -33.89 29.78 36.16
CA SER A 249 -33.72 30.84 35.16
C SER A 249 -33.12 32.08 35.81
N THR A 250 -32.03 32.61 35.25
CA THR A 250 -31.44 33.89 35.68
C THR A 250 -32.19 35.11 35.15
N GLY A 251 -33.15 34.90 34.24
CA GLY A 251 -34.04 35.92 33.67
C GLY A 251 -35.54 35.64 33.92
N THR A 252 -36.40 36.39 33.24
CA THR A 252 -37.86 36.18 33.27
C THR A 252 -38.25 34.89 32.55
N ALA A 253 -38.82 33.93 33.28
CA ALA A 253 -39.46 32.77 32.69
C ALA A 253 -40.91 33.12 32.27
N THR A 254 -41.17 33.08 30.97
CA THR A 254 -42.53 33.25 30.42
C THR A 254 -43.14 31.88 30.19
N PHE A 255 -44.22 31.58 30.89
CA PHE A 255 -44.98 30.36 30.72
C PHE A 255 -46.23 30.64 29.89
N ALA A 256 -46.65 29.69 29.05
CA ALA A 256 -47.93 29.80 28.35
C ALA A 256 -49.10 29.85 29.37
N ALA A 257 -50.22 30.47 28.99
CA ALA A 257 -51.40 30.51 29.84
C ALA A 257 -51.84 29.08 30.20
N GLY A 258 -52.05 28.82 31.50
CA GLY A 258 -52.41 27.49 32.03
C GLY A 258 -51.24 26.50 32.16
N ALA A 259 -50.02 26.86 31.75
CA ALA A 259 -48.86 25.97 31.89
C ALA A 259 -48.35 25.85 33.33
N ILE A 260 -48.69 26.79 34.20
CA ILE A 260 -48.36 26.75 35.63
C ILE A 260 -49.61 26.32 36.41
N SER A 261 -49.59 25.12 36.99
CA SER A 261 -50.50 24.78 38.07
C SER A 261 -49.94 25.37 39.38
N LEU A 262 -50.73 26.16 40.13
CA LEU A 262 -50.29 26.72 41.41
C LEU A 262 -49.88 25.63 42.42
N ALA A 263 -50.42 24.43 42.29
CA ALA A 263 -50.02 23.27 43.11
C ALA A 263 -48.58 22.81 42.84
N ALA A 264 -47.98 23.19 41.70
CA ALA A 264 -46.61 22.88 41.34
C ALA A 264 -45.59 23.89 41.88
N LEU A 265 -46.04 25.04 42.41
CA LEU A 265 -45.15 26.07 42.99
C LEU A 265 -44.93 25.81 44.47
N ASN A 266 -43.70 25.46 44.85
CA ASN A 266 -43.34 25.29 46.25
C ASN A 266 -43.51 26.62 47.03
N GLY A 267 -44.12 26.57 48.20
CA GLY A 267 -44.39 27.74 49.03
C GLY A 267 -45.62 28.55 48.64
N ILE A 268 -46.38 28.18 47.60
CA ILE A 268 -47.67 28.82 47.29
C ILE A 268 -48.81 27.87 47.64
N SER A 269 -49.90 28.42 48.16
CA SER A 269 -51.14 27.67 48.41
C SER A 269 -52.32 28.55 48.08
N SER A 270 -53.31 28.00 47.39
CA SER A 270 -54.53 28.72 47.04
C SER A 270 -55.76 27.92 47.40
N GLY A 271 -56.89 28.59 47.50
CA GLY A 271 -58.18 27.95 47.71
C GLY A 271 -59.30 28.98 47.77
N THR A 272 -60.50 28.50 48.05
CA THR A 272 -61.69 29.33 48.24
C THR A 272 -62.18 29.13 49.67
N LEU A 273 -62.49 30.21 50.36
CA LEU A 273 -63.14 30.22 51.67
C LEU A 273 -64.56 30.74 51.51
N THR A 274 -65.54 29.94 51.90
CA THR A 274 -66.93 30.40 52.01
C THR A 274 -67.16 31.03 53.38
N ILE A 275 -67.65 32.27 53.40
CA ILE A 275 -68.15 32.97 54.58
C ILE A 275 -69.67 33.02 54.48
N ALA A 276 -70.35 32.36 55.42
CA ALA A 276 -71.78 32.16 55.34
C ALA A 276 -72.56 33.46 55.59
N SER A 277 -73.81 33.49 55.13
CA SER A 277 -74.78 34.51 55.54
C SER A 277 -74.83 34.64 57.07
N GLY A 278 -74.78 35.89 57.56
CA GLY A 278 -74.73 36.21 58.98
C GLY A 278 -73.32 36.26 59.59
N ASP A 279 -72.30 35.73 58.90
CA ASP A 279 -70.91 35.83 59.34
C ASP A 279 -70.22 37.06 58.75
N THR A 280 -69.28 37.62 59.50
CA THR A 280 -68.40 38.71 59.01
C THR A 280 -66.94 38.30 58.95
N SER A 281 -66.62 37.06 59.31
CA SER A 281 -65.26 36.53 59.23
C SER A 281 -65.21 35.03 59.38
N ASN A 282 -64.33 34.35 58.64
CA ASN A 282 -63.97 32.95 58.87
C ASN A 282 -62.45 32.73 58.85
N THR A 283 -62.02 31.67 59.53
CA THR A 283 -60.61 31.25 59.58
C THR A 283 -60.33 30.14 58.58
N VAL A 284 -59.28 30.30 57.79
CA VAL A 284 -58.67 29.25 56.98
C VAL A 284 -57.52 28.64 57.77
N THR A 285 -57.58 27.34 58.02
CA THR A 285 -56.45 26.59 58.60
C THR A 285 -55.57 26.09 57.46
N LEU A 286 -54.33 26.55 57.41
CA LEU A 286 -53.38 26.21 56.36
C LEU A 286 -51.97 26.08 56.94
N SER A 287 -51.45 24.85 56.91
CA SER A 287 -50.12 24.54 57.41
C SER A 287 -49.04 25.33 56.65
N GLY A 288 -48.16 25.99 57.41
CA GLY A 288 -47.07 26.82 56.89
C GLY A 288 -47.36 28.32 56.82
N VAL A 289 -48.59 28.78 57.11
CA VAL A 289 -48.86 30.21 57.31
C VAL A 289 -48.12 30.69 58.55
N ASN A 290 -47.37 31.79 58.42
CA ASN A 290 -46.63 32.43 59.50
C ASN A 290 -46.73 33.97 59.38
N ALA A 291 -46.08 34.71 60.28
CA ALA A 291 -46.16 36.17 60.30
C ALA A 291 -45.64 36.83 59.00
N SER A 292 -44.68 36.20 58.33
CA SER A 292 -44.05 36.68 57.09
C SER A 292 -44.86 36.37 55.84
N SER A 293 -45.77 35.40 55.89
CA SER A 293 -46.58 34.99 54.73
C SER A 293 -47.35 36.17 54.13
N LYS A 294 -47.44 36.23 52.81
CA LYS A 294 -48.23 37.22 52.07
C LYS A 294 -49.52 36.55 51.61
N ILE A 295 -50.64 37.17 51.93
CA ILE A 295 -51.97 36.62 51.65
C ILE A 295 -52.75 37.66 50.87
N VAL A 296 -53.18 37.27 49.68
CA VAL A 296 -54.13 38.03 48.87
C VAL A 296 -55.43 37.25 48.92
N ALA A 297 -56.52 37.92 49.26
CA ALA A 297 -57.84 37.32 49.32
C ALA A 297 -58.84 38.29 48.66
N THR A 298 -59.75 37.77 47.86
CA THR A 298 -60.71 38.58 47.12
C THR A 298 -62.02 37.82 47.02
N ILE A 299 -63.13 38.55 47.17
CA ILE A 299 -64.45 37.95 46.97
C ILE A 299 -64.59 37.65 45.48
N SER A 300 -64.83 36.39 45.13
CA SER A 300 -64.89 35.92 43.74
C SER A 300 -66.31 35.92 43.17
N GLU A 301 -67.34 35.90 44.02
CA GLU A 301 -68.75 35.95 43.61
C GLU A 301 -69.49 37.19 44.14
N LEU A 302 -70.52 37.64 43.40
CA LEU A 302 -71.37 38.74 43.84
C LEU A 302 -72.17 38.33 45.09
N THR A 303 -71.95 39.05 46.19
CA THR A 303 -72.72 38.90 47.42
C THR A 303 -74.02 39.69 47.35
N SER A 304 -75.04 39.26 48.11
CA SER A 304 -76.33 39.97 48.18
C SER A 304 -76.20 41.38 48.76
N ASN A 305 -75.28 41.56 49.71
CA ASN A 305 -74.88 42.86 50.24
C ASN A 305 -73.54 43.30 49.64
N ALA A 306 -73.31 44.60 49.49
CA ALA A 306 -72.03 45.12 49.04
C ALA A 306 -70.98 45.03 50.17
N VAL A 307 -70.25 43.91 50.21
CA VAL A 307 -69.17 43.67 51.18
C VAL A 307 -67.83 43.54 50.47
N THR A 308 -66.75 43.82 51.19
CA THR A 308 -65.37 43.65 50.71
C THR A 308 -64.53 42.99 51.80
N VAL A 309 -63.36 42.45 51.44
CA VAL A 309 -62.38 42.00 52.42
C VAL A 309 -61.82 43.24 53.15
N ARG A 310 -62.14 43.38 54.43
CA ARG A 310 -61.66 44.47 55.29
C ARG A 310 -60.24 44.22 55.78
N ALA A 311 -59.95 43.00 56.20
CA ALA A 311 -58.66 42.66 56.80
C ALA A 311 -58.35 41.16 56.70
N ILE A 312 -57.06 40.85 56.60
CA ILE A 312 -56.52 39.50 56.78
C ILE A 312 -55.67 39.49 58.05
N VAL A 313 -56.07 38.68 59.03
CA VAL A 313 -55.34 38.52 60.29
C VAL A 313 -54.65 37.17 60.28
N LYS A 314 -53.32 37.18 60.29
CA LYS A 314 -52.49 35.98 60.20
C LYS A 314 -52.23 35.42 61.59
N SER A 315 -52.16 34.09 61.69
CA SER A 315 -51.70 33.36 62.86
C SER A 315 -50.81 32.20 62.40
N THR A 316 -50.09 31.57 63.32
CA THR A 316 -49.30 30.38 62.97
C THR A 316 -50.25 29.25 62.54
N GLY A 317 -50.10 28.79 61.31
CA GLY A 317 -50.91 27.71 60.72
C GLY A 317 -52.31 28.12 60.27
N SER A 318 -52.67 29.41 60.32
CA SER A 318 -53.98 29.88 59.87
C SER A 318 -54.01 31.36 59.51
N PHE A 319 -55.06 31.79 58.82
CA PHE A 319 -55.39 33.20 58.71
C PHE A 319 -56.90 33.38 58.73
N MET A 320 -57.34 34.52 59.23
CA MET A 320 -58.75 34.88 59.31
C MET A 320 -59.05 36.01 58.33
N VAL A 321 -60.09 35.80 57.53
CA VAL A 321 -60.63 36.80 56.59
C VAL A 321 -61.74 37.54 57.30
N HIS A 322 -61.67 38.87 57.36
CA HIS A 322 -62.76 39.72 57.83
C HIS A 322 -63.40 40.47 56.67
N LEU A 323 -64.72 40.45 56.60
CA LEU A 323 -65.54 41.22 55.68
C LEU A 323 -65.97 42.55 56.30
N THR A 324 -66.25 43.56 55.47
CA THR A 324 -66.77 44.86 55.92
C THR A 324 -68.15 44.78 56.58
N GLY A 325 -68.93 43.74 56.28
CA GLY A 325 -70.24 43.44 56.86
C GLY A 325 -70.69 42.02 56.51
N ASP A 326 -71.94 41.70 56.84
CA ASP A 326 -72.60 40.43 56.47
C ASP A 326 -72.86 40.37 54.96
N PRO A 327 -72.46 39.30 54.24
CA PRO A 327 -72.69 39.14 52.81
C PRO A 327 -74.17 39.06 52.38
N GLY A 328 -75.10 38.90 53.34
CA GLY A 328 -76.55 38.97 53.11
C GLY A 328 -77.13 37.60 52.76
N GLY A 329 -78.19 37.55 51.94
CA GLY A 329 -78.89 36.30 51.58
C GLY A 329 -78.07 35.29 50.77
N SER A 330 -76.85 35.66 50.35
CA SER A 330 -75.86 34.79 49.70
C SER A 330 -74.60 34.71 50.56
N ASN A 331 -73.88 33.59 50.49
CA ASN A 331 -72.54 33.49 51.08
C ASN A 331 -71.54 34.37 50.32
N ALA A 332 -70.42 34.71 50.95
CA ALA A 332 -69.25 35.26 50.26
C ALA A 332 -68.20 34.18 50.04
N ASP A 333 -67.95 33.84 48.78
CA ASP A 333 -66.81 33.01 48.40
C ASP A 333 -65.59 33.92 48.21
N VAL A 334 -64.53 33.60 48.96
CA VAL A 334 -63.29 34.36 49.01
C VAL A 334 -62.16 33.49 48.48
N ASP A 335 -61.73 33.77 47.26
CA ASP A 335 -60.54 33.16 46.70
C ASP A 335 -59.30 33.77 47.35
N TYR A 336 -58.35 32.91 47.72
CA TYR A 336 -57.11 33.34 48.34
C TYR A 336 -55.89 32.69 47.72
N ILE A 337 -54.78 33.42 47.77
CA ILE A 337 -53.43 32.96 47.47
C ILE A 337 -52.54 33.31 48.65
N VAL A 338 -51.83 32.32 49.15
CA VAL A 338 -50.85 32.41 50.22
C VAL A 338 -49.48 32.13 49.63
N ILE A 339 -48.58 33.09 49.80
CA ILE A 339 -47.14 32.94 49.55
C ILE A 339 -46.49 32.78 50.93
N LYS A 340 -45.95 31.59 51.21
CA LYS A 340 -45.45 31.17 52.51
C LYS A 340 -44.08 31.74 52.82
#